data_AF-A0A194UWT5-F1
#
_entry.id   AF-A0A194UWT5-F1
#
_cell.length_a   1.000
_cell.length_b   1.000
_cell.length_c   1.000
_cell.angle_alpha   90.00
_cell.angle_beta   90.00
_cell.angle_gamma   90.00
#
_symmetry.space_group_name_H-M   'P 1'
#
loop_
_entity.id
_entity.type
_entity.pdbx_description
1 polymer ?
#
loop_
_entity_poly.entity_id
_entity_poly.type
_entity_poly.pdbx_seq_one_letter_code
_entity_poly.pdbx_strand_id
1 'polypeptide(L)'
;MTVPSPNDHIQSLERELGALHKELASINLKRNDIKKATRVMAQHFKQVSKRHEQLNRFYEKHKKELWFAVVAGNTPIATRAEEKMKKVIEEQAQLQRDMPDQYKSWAWIVKAKNECTEKRRECKVKISLKEEEIHRLRPCDSVTCKHCKRIDITALKKAKVAFKDGVARMKVKLK
;
A
#
# COMPACT_ATOMS: atom_id res chain seq x y z
N MET A 1 -35.68 -28.05 19.27
CA MET A 1 -34.70 -27.18 18.58
C MET A 1 -34.59 -27.70 17.15
N THR A 2 -35.08 -26.94 16.17
CA THR A 2 -35.05 -27.32 14.75
C THR A 2 -33.62 -27.18 14.22
N VAL A 3 -33.09 -28.27 13.66
CA VAL A 3 -31.77 -28.28 13.02
C VAL A 3 -31.84 -27.35 11.79
N PRO A 4 -30.95 -26.34 11.65
CA PRO A 4 -30.97 -25.45 10.51
C PRO A 4 -30.85 -26.25 9.22
N SER A 5 -31.73 -25.98 8.24
CA SER A 5 -31.60 -26.60 6.92
C SER A 5 -30.28 -26.18 6.28
N PRO A 6 -29.57 -27.06 5.57
CA PRO A 6 -28.35 -26.70 4.83
C PRO A 6 -28.54 -25.48 3.91
N ASN A 7 -29.75 -25.26 3.39
CA ASN A 7 -30.08 -24.09 2.57
C ASN A 7 -30.15 -22.77 3.39
N ASP A 8 -30.62 -22.82 4.63
CA ASP A 8 -30.67 -21.65 5.51
C ASP A 8 -29.24 -21.22 5.90
N HIS A 9 -28.35 -22.20 6.10
CA HIS A 9 -26.93 -21.95 6.36
C HIS A 9 -26.24 -21.30 5.15
N ILE A 10 -26.47 -21.82 3.93
CA ILE A 10 -25.92 -21.21 2.71
C ILE A 10 -26.40 -19.76 2.53
N GLN A 11 -27.70 -19.49 2.71
CA GLN A 11 -28.23 -18.12 2.61
C GLN A 11 -27.63 -17.18 3.67
N SER A 12 -27.32 -17.69 4.87
CA SER A 12 -26.63 -16.91 5.89
C SER A 12 -25.19 -16.58 5.47
N LEU A 13 -24.45 -17.57 4.96
CA LEU A 13 -23.08 -17.39 4.47
C LEU A 13 -23.02 -16.40 3.30
N GLU A 14 -23.99 -16.44 2.38
CA GLU A 14 -24.09 -15.49 1.26
C GLU A 14 -24.34 -14.06 1.75
N ARG A 15 -25.19 -13.88 2.77
CA ARG A 15 -25.41 -12.58 3.43
C ARG A 15 -24.15 -12.05 4.10
N GLU A 16 -23.43 -12.92 4.82
CA GLU A 16 -22.15 -12.58 5.45
C GLU A 16 -21.10 -12.18 4.40
N LEU A 17 -20.99 -12.93 3.29
CA LEU A 17 -20.12 -12.56 2.17
C LEU A 17 -20.48 -11.22 1.56
N GLY A 18 -21.77 -10.94 1.38
CA GLY A 18 -22.24 -9.63 0.91
C GLY A 18 -21.79 -8.48 1.83
N ALA A 19 -21.88 -8.69 3.15
CA ALA A 19 -21.40 -7.72 4.13
C ALA A 19 -19.87 -7.55 4.08
N LEU A 20 -19.11 -8.65 4.00
CA LEU A 20 -17.66 -8.62 3.89
C LEU A 20 -17.18 -7.93 2.60
N HIS A 21 -17.86 -8.14 1.48
CA HIS A 21 -17.55 -7.44 0.23
C HIS A 21 -17.78 -5.92 0.33
N LYS A 22 -18.87 -5.50 1.00
CA LYS A 22 -19.12 -4.07 1.28
C LYS A 22 -18.06 -3.49 2.22
N GLU A 23 -17.66 -4.24 3.24
CA GLU A 23 -16.57 -3.84 4.14
C GLU A 23 -15.25 -3.70 3.37
N LEU A 24 -14.89 -4.67 2.52
CA LEU A 24 -13.70 -4.62 1.68
C LEU A 24 -13.71 -3.41 0.73
N ALA A 25 -14.87 -3.08 0.15
CA ALA A 25 -15.03 -1.89 -0.68
C ALA A 25 -14.76 -0.60 0.12
N SER A 26 -15.32 -0.48 1.33
CA SER A 26 -15.05 0.64 2.24
C SER A 26 -13.56 0.75 2.62
N ILE A 27 -12.92 -0.38 2.93
CA ILE A 27 -11.48 -0.44 3.22
C ILE A 27 -10.65 0.02 2.01
N ASN A 28 -11.03 -0.37 0.79
CA ASN A 28 -10.32 0.07 -0.42
C ASN A 28 -10.48 1.58 -0.68
N LEU A 29 -11.64 2.17 -0.38
CA LEU A 29 -11.83 3.63 -0.44
C LEU A 29 -10.91 4.34 0.55
N LYS A 30 -10.94 3.94 1.84
CA LYS A 30 -10.04 4.48 2.87
C LYS A 30 -8.56 4.34 2.48
N ARG A 31 -8.18 3.22 1.88
CA ARG A 31 -6.82 3.00 1.38
C ARG A 31 -6.41 4.03 0.31
N ASN A 32 -7.33 4.43 -0.56
CA ASN A 32 -7.04 5.43 -1.58
C ASN A 32 -6.81 6.81 -0.95
N ASP A 33 -7.58 7.17 0.08
CA ASP A 33 -7.40 8.43 0.80
C ASP A 33 -6.07 8.44 1.58
N ILE A 34 -5.73 7.34 2.25
CA ILE A 34 -4.43 7.17 2.91
C ILE A 34 -3.28 7.29 1.90
N LYS A 35 -3.40 6.70 0.70
CA LYS A 35 -2.39 6.83 -0.36
C LYS A 35 -2.22 8.27 -0.82
N LYS A 36 -3.32 9.03 -0.97
CA LYS A 36 -3.27 10.46 -1.31
C LYS A 36 -2.56 11.24 -0.22
N ALA A 37 -2.95 11.06 1.05
CA ALA A 37 -2.31 11.70 2.19
C ALA A 37 -0.81 11.37 2.28
N THR A 38 -0.44 10.11 2.06
CA THR A 38 0.96 9.66 2.03
C THR A 38 1.76 10.41 0.96
N ARG A 39 1.19 10.58 -0.24
CA ARG A 39 1.84 11.30 -1.35
C ARG A 39 2.03 12.78 -1.03
N VAL A 40 1.01 13.44 -0.48
CA VAL A 40 1.06 14.86 -0.10
C VAL A 40 2.17 15.08 0.92
N MET A 41 2.22 14.27 1.99
CA MET A 41 3.26 14.38 3.00
C MET A 41 4.67 14.10 2.44
N ALA A 42 4.82 13.10 1.57
CA ALA A 42 6.11 12.82 0.94
C ALA A 42 6.60 13.99 0.08
N GLN A 43 5.69 14.66 -0.64
CA GLN A 43 6.01 15.87 -1.39
C GLN A 43 6.39 17.03 -0.46
N HIS A 44 5.66 17.22 0.63
CA HIS A 44 5.94 18.22 1.65
C HIS A 44 7.35 18.04 2.25
N PHE A 45 7.69 16.85 2.74
CA PHE A 45 9.03 16.59 3.29
C PHE A 45 10.14 16.78 2.25
N LYS A 46 9.88 16.45 0.99
CA LYS A 46 10.84 16.72 -0.10
C LYS A 46 11.08 18.23 -0.27
N GLN A 47 10.04 19.05 -0.15
CA GLN A 47 10.18 20.51 -0.22
C GLN A 47 10.92 21.06 1.01
N VAL A 48 10.60 20.56 2.21
CA VAL A 48 11.30 20.91 3.46
C VAL A 48 12.79 20.57 3.36
N SER A 49 13.14 19.37 2.87
CA SER A 49 14.53 18.95 2.64
C SER A 49 15.26 19.90 1.69
N LYS A 50 14.64 20.23 0.55
CA LYS A 50 15.21 21.18 -0.41
C LYS A 50 15.44 22.56 0.21
N ARG A 51 14.48 23.06 0.99
CA ARG A 51 14.61 24.35 1.67
C ARG A 51 15.74 24.32 2.70
N HIS A 52 15.85 23.25 3.48
CA HIS A 52 16.96 23.06 4.41
C HIS A 52 18.32 23.07 3.70
N GLU A 53 18.46 22.33 2.60
CA GLU A 53 19.69 22.32 1.79
C GLU A 53 20.03 23.72 1.26
N GLN A 54 19.02 24.46 0.79
CA GLN A 54 19.19 25.83 0.30
C GLN A 54 19.65 26.79 1.41
N LEU A 55 19.02 26.72 2.58
CA LEU A 55 19.41 27.54 3.73
C LEU A 55 20.83 27.24 4.18
N ASN A 56 21.25 25.97 4.21
CA ASN A 56 22.64 25.60 4.51
C ASN A 56 23.63 26.23 3.52
N ARG A 57 23.32 26.23 2.22
CA ARG A 57 24.17 26.87 1.21
C ARG A 57 24.25 28.37 1.40
N PHE A 58 23.14 29.03 1.75
CA PHE A 58 23.13 30.47 2.03
C PHE A 58 23.89 30.82 3.30
N TYR A 59 23.75 30.01 4.35
CA TYR A 59 24.53 30.17 5.57
C TYR A 59 26.03 30.15 5.28
N GLU A 60 26.52 29.13 4.57
CA GLU A 60 27.94 29.03 4.21
C GLU A 60 28.41 30.16 3.29
N LYS A 61 27.55 30.62 2.36
CA LYS A 61 27.85 31.78 1.51
C LYS A 61 28.04 33.05 2.35
N HIS A 62 27.10 33.35 3.25
CA HIS A 62 27.16 34.57 4.05
C HIS A 62 28.25 34.51 5.13
N LYS A 63 28.55 33.32 5.65
CA LYS A 63 29.71 33.08 6.53
C LYS A 63 31.02 33.43 5.85
N LYS A 64 31.21 33.01 4.58
CA LYS A 64 32.39 33.40 3.78
C LYS A 64 32.41 34.90 3.49
N GLU A 65 31.28 35.48 3.11
CA GLU A 65 31.13 36.94 2.88
C GLU A 65 31.54 37.75 4.12
N LEU A 66 31.06 37.33 5.30
CA LEU A 66 31.41 37.92 6.58
C LEU A 66 32.91 37.80 6.86
N TRP A 67 33.48 36.60 6.72
CA TRP A 67 34.91 36.37 6.95
C TRP A 67 35.79 37.26 6.07
N PHE A 68 35.52 37.31 4.76
CA PHE A 68 36.27 38.19 3.85
C PHE A 68 36.12 39.67 4.19
N ALA A 69 34.91 40.12 4.55
CA ALA A 69 34.67 41.50 4.93
C ALA A 69 35.42 41.89 6.21
N VAL A 70 35.45 41.00 7.21
CA VAL A 70 36.19 41.21 8.46
C VAL A 70 37.69 41.29 8.19
N VAL A 71 38.25 40.37 7.41
CA VAL A 71 39.69 40.38 7.05
C VAL A 71 40.07 41.66 6.27
N ALA A 72 39.18 42.15 5.41
CA ALA A 72 39.38 43.38 4.66
C ALA A 72 39.10 44.67 5.45
N GLY A 73 38.71 44.58 6.74
CA GLY A 73 38.35 45.75 7.55
C GLY A 73 37.09 46.47 7.07
N ASN A 74 36.23 45.81 6.28
CA ASN A 74 35.04 46.41 5.69
C ASN A 74 33.80 46.17 6.56
N THR A 75 33.67 46.97 7.62
CA THR A 75 32.57 46.87 8.61
C THR A 75 31.16 46.91 7.98
N PRO A 76 30.84 47.81 7.02
CA PRO A 76 29.49 47.86 6.43
C PRO A 76 29.09 46.60 5.65
N ILE A 77 30.05 45.88 5.07
CA ILE A 77 29.78 44.59 4.39
C ILE A 77 29.66 43.48 5.43
N ALA A 78 30.52 43.48 6.46
CA ALA A 78 30.48 42.51 7.55
C ALA A 78 29.11 42.52 8.26
N THR A 79 28.61 43.70 8.66
CA THR A 79 27.29 43.83 9.31
C THR A 79 26.16 43.32 8.42
N ARG A 80 26.18 43.64 7.12
CA ARG A 80 25.18 43.13 6.17
C ARG A 80 25.24 41.61 6.00
N ALA A 81 26.43 41.02 5.99
CA ALA A 81 26.59 39.57 5.93
C ALA A 81 26.08 38.89 7.20
N GLU A 82 26.35 39.48 8.37
CA GLU A 82 25.84 39.01 9.66
C GLU A 82 24.31 39.04 9.73
N GLU A 83 23.66 40.12 9.29
CA GLU A 83 22.19 40.21 9.23
C GLU A 83 21.59 39.14 8.31
N LYS A 84 22.20 38.90 7.14
CA LYS A 84 21.76 37.81 6.25
C LYS A 84 21.92 36.44 6.91
N MET A 85 23.01 36.21 7.65
CA MET A 85 23.19 34.98 8.42
C MET A 85 22.13 34.81 9.51
N LYS A 86 21.82 35.88 10.26
CA LYS A 86 20.76 35.85 11.30
C LYS A 86 19.42 35.43 10.71
N LYS A 87 19.02 36.01 9.57
CA LYS A 87 17.79 35.62 8.85
C LYS A 87 17.78 34.14 8.47
N VAL A 88 18.89 33.62 7.95
CA VAL A 88 19.01 32.19 7.60
C VAL A 88 18.88 31.30 8.84
N ILE A 89 19.51 31.68 9.96
CA ILE A 89 19.42 30.94 11.23
C ILE A 89 17.98 30.93 11.74
N GLU A 90 17.29 32.06 11.71
CA GLU A 90 15.88 32.16 12.12
C GLU A 90 14.97 31.26 11.27
N GLU A 91 15.19 31.22 9.95
CA GLU A 91 14.45 30.32 9.06
C GLU A 91 14.76 28.84 9.32
N GLN A 92 16.03 28.50 9.58
CA GLN A 92 16.41 27.13 9.96
C GLN A 92 15.77 26.72 11.29
N ALA A 93 15.78 27.62 12.28
CA ALA A 93 15.15 27.40 13.57
C ALA A 93 13.63 27.21 13.41
N GLN A 94 12.98 27.99 12.54
CA GLN A 94 11.56 27.81 12.26
C GLN A 94 11.27 26.44 11.63
N LEU A 95 12.06 26.03 10.63
CA LEU A 95 11.92 24.69 10.04
C LEU A 95 12.08 23.60 11.10
N GLN A 96 13.06 23.72 11.99
CA GLN A 96 13.27 22.75 13.07
C GLN A 96 12.13 22.74 14.08
N ARG A 97 11.51 23.89 14.39
CA ARG A 97 10.32 23.98 15.25
C ARG A 97 9.10 23.29 14.63
N ASP A 98 8.94 23.36 13.31
CA ASP A 98 7.79 22.76 12.63
C ASP A 98 7.93 21.24 12.42
N MET A 99 9.16 20.71 12.43
CA MET A 99 9.44 19.30 12.13
C MET A 99 8.73 18.30 13.07
N PRO A 100 8.70 18.47 14.41
CA PRO A 100 8.03 17.54 15.31
C PRO A 100 6.56 17.31 14.96
N ASP A 101 5.81 18.36 14.64
CA ASP A 101 4.38 18.24 14.34
C ASP A 101 4.14 17.64 12.95
N GLN A 102 5.02 17.92 12.00
CA GLN A 102 5.04 17.24 10.70
C GLN A 102 5.32 15.74 10.85
N TYR A 103 6.26 15.36 11.72
CA TYR A 103 6.56 13.96 12.03
C TYR A 103 5.41 13.26 12.72
N LYS A 104 4.73 13.90 13.69
CA LYS A 104 3.51 13.35 14.31
C LYS A 104 2.44 13.08 13.26
N SER A 105 2.18 14.05 12.38
CA SER A 105 1.20 13.93 11.30
C SER A 105 1.55 12.76 10.36
N TRP A 106 2.83 12.60 10.02
CA TRP A 106 3.31 11.47 9.24
C TRP A 106 3.12 10.13 9.95
N ALA A 107 3.47 10.05 11.23
CA ALA A 107 3.32 8.84 12.04
C ALA A 107 1.86 8.36 12.06
N TRP A 108 0.89 9.29 12.17
CA TRP A 108 -0.53 8.97 12.07
C TRP A 108 -0.92 8.35 10.72
N ILE A 109 -0.41 8.90 9.62
CA ILE A 109 -0.69 8.35 8.28
C ILE A 109 -0.07 6.97 8.10
N VAL A 110 1.15 6.75 8.60
CA VAL A 110 1.82 5.45 8.58
C VAL A 110 1.03 4.42 9.41
N LYS A 111 0.59 4.81 10.61
CA LYS A 111 -0.26 3.96 11.45
C LYS A 111 -1.56 3.58 10.72
N ALA A 112 -2.28 4.56 10.18
CA ALA A 112 -3.51 4.35 9.43
C ALA A 112 -3.29 3.43 8.20
N LYS A 113 -2.16 3.57 7.51
CA LYS A 113 -1.78 2.70 6.39
C LYS A 113 -1.58 1.25 6.83
N ASN A 114 -0.89 1.02 7.95
CA ASN A 114 -0.64 -0.31 8.48
C ASN A 114 -1.96 -0.97 8.92
N GLU A 115 -2.76 -0.26 9.70
CA GLU A 115 -4.09 -0.74 10.14
C GLU A 115 -5.02 -1.05 8.96
N CYS A 116 -5.04 -0.18 7.94
CA CYS A 116 -5.84 -0.42 6.73
C CYS A 116 -5.34 -1.65 5.95
N THR A 117 -4.03 -1.88 5.92
CA THR A 117 -3.43 -3.03 5.24
C THR A 117 -3.78 -4.34 5.95
N GLU A 118 -3.68 -4.38 7.28
CA GLU A 118 -4.07 -5.55 8.08
C GLU A 118 -5.57 -5.82 7.97
N LYS A 119 -6.43 -4.82 8.17
CA LYS A 119 -7.89 -4.98 8.03
C LYS A 119 -8.28 -5.51 6.64
N ARG A 120 -7.61 -5.03 5.59
CA ARG A 120 -7.83 -5.54 4.23
C ARG A 120 -7.42 -6.99 4.09
N ARG A 121 -6.30 -7.39 4.69
CA ARG A 121 -5.81 -8.78 4.66
C ARG A 121 -6.78 -9.69 5.40
N GLU A 122 -7.17 -9.33 6.61
CA GLU A 122 -8.14 -10.07 7.42
C GLU A 122 -9.48 -10.23 6.69
N CYS A 123 -10.02 -9.14 6.14
CA CYS A 123 -11.29 -9.17 5.40
C CYS A 123 -11.21 -10.10 4.19
N LYS A 124 -10.10 -10.07 3.43
CA LYS A 124 -9.87 -10.99 2.31
C LYS A 124 -9.80 -12.46 2.74
N VAL A 125 -9.12 -12.74 3.85
CA VAL A 125 -9.05 -14.11 4.39
C VAL A 125 -10.44 -14.59 4.79
N LYS A 126 -11.23 -13.75 5.49
CA LYS A 126 -12.62 -14.08 5.85
C LYS A 126 -13.48 -14.37 4.63
N ILE A 127 -13.37 -13.54 3.58
CA ILE A 127 -14.07 -13.77 2.30
C ILE A 127 -13.69 -15.13 1.73
N SER A 128 -12.39 -15.42 1.58
CA SER A 128 -11.94 -16.70 0.99
C SER A 128 -12.39 -17.92 1.81
N LEU A 129 -12.34 -17.85 3.15
CA LEU A 129 -12.81 -18.94 4.01
C LEU A 129 -14.32 -19.18 3.86
N LYS A 130 -15.11 -18.11 3.76
CA LYS A 130 -16.56 -18.20 3.58
C LYS A 130 -16.94 -18.67 2.17
N GLU A 131 -16.22 -18.23 1.14
CA GLU A 131 -16.35 -18.77 -0.22
C GLU A 131 -16.03 -20.27 -0.26
N GLU A 132 -14.97 -20.71 0.42
CA GLU A 132 -14.65 -22.14 0.55
C GLU A 132 -15.73 -22.92 1.29
N GLU A 133 -16.33 -22.37 2.35
CA GLU A 133 -17.39 -23.01 3.10
C GLU A 133 -18.66 -23.19 2.25
N ILE A 134 -19.09 -22.14 1.54
CA ILE A 134 -20.19 -22.22 0.57
C ILE A 134 -19.88 -23.26 -0.49
N HIS A 135 -18.66 -23.27 -1.05
CA HIS A 135 -18.28 -24.25 -2.06
C HIS A 135 -18.23 -25.70 -1.53
N ARG A 136 -17.97 -25.94 -0.23
CA ARG A 136 -18.07 -27.28 0.35
C ARG A 136 -19.52 -27.74 0.47
N LEU A 137 -20.43 -26.83 0.78
CA LEU A 137 -21.87 -27.11 0.92
C LEU A 137 -22.59 -27.16 -0.44
N ARG A 138 -22.11 -26.38 -1.40
CA ARG A 138 -22.60 -26.29 -2.78
C ARG A 138 -21.42 -26.25 -3.75
N PRO A 139 -20.85 -27.42 -4.10
CA PRO A 139 -19.76 -27.50 -5.07
C PRO A 139 -20.14 -26.87 -6.41
N CYS A 140 -19.19 -26.18 -7.03
CA CYS A 140 -19.30 -25.71 -8.41
C CYS A 140 -18.89 -26.88 -9.34
N ASP A 141 -19.70 -27.20 -10.36
CA ASP A 141 -19.32 -28.20 -11.39
C ASP A 141 -18.18 -27.73 -12.32
N SER A 142 -17.59 -26.58 -12.01
CA SER A 142 -16.53 -25.98 -12.81
C SER A 142 -15.18 -26.63 -12.52
N VAL A 143 -14.60 -27.20 -13.58
CA VAL A 143 -13.27 -27.84 -13.61
C VAL A 143 -12.13 -26.83 -13.34
N THR A 144 -12.39 -25.53 -13.52
CA THR A 144 -11.41 -24.45 -13.29
C THR A 144 -11.58 -23.76 -11.95
N CYS A 145 -12.64 -24.10 -11.21
CA CYS A 145 -12.97 -23.51 -9.93
C CYS A 145 -11.85 -23.83 -8.92
N LYS A 146 -11.15 -22.80 -8.42
CA LYS A 146 -10.01 -22.97 -7.52
C LYS A 146 -10.37 -23.71 -6.23
N HIS A 147 -11.62 -23.59 -5.79
CA HIS A 147 -12.18 -24.24 -4.61
C HIS A 147 -12.59 -25.70 -4.86
N CYS A 148 -13.03 -26.04 -6.08
CA CYS A 148 -13.42 -27.40 -6.47
C CYS A 148 -12.32 -28.16 -7.23
N LYS A 149 -11.06 -27.74 -7.15
CA LYS A 149 -9.89 -28.46 -7.71
C LYS A 149 -9.71 -29.90 -7.19
N ARG A 150 -10.60 -30.38 -6.32
CA ARG A 150 -10.76 -31.80 -5.92
C ARG A 150 -11.68 -32.61 -6.85
N ILE A 151 -12.19 -32.04 -7.95
CA ILE A 151 -12.80 -32.84 -9.01
C ILE A 151 -11.67 -33.62 -9.71
N ASP A 152 -11.73 -34.93 -9.51
CA ASP A 152 -10.81 -35.98 -9.90
C ASP A 152 -9.86 -35.66 -11.07
N ILE A 153 -8.69 -35.08 -10.74
CA ILE A 153 -7.59 -34.85 -11.69
C ILE A 153 -7.20 -36.16 -12.39
N THR A 154 -7.51 -37.31 -11.77
CA THR A 154 -7.33 -38.65 -12.31
C THR A 154 -8.23 -38.91 -13.53
N ALA A 155 -9.49 -38.46 -13.53
CA ALA A 155 -10.38 -38.59 -14.68
C ALA A 155 -9.90 -37.76 -15.87
N LEU A 156 -9.45 -36.52 -15.63
CA LEU A 156 -8.83 -35.67 -16.66
C LEU A 156 -7.51 -36.24 -17.18
N LYS A 157 -6.68 -36.82 -16.31
CA LYS A 157 -5.45 -37.53 -16.71
C LYS A 157 -5.76 -38.78 -17.53
N LYS A 158 -6.75 -39.58 -17.15
CA LYS A 158 -7.22 -40.76 -17.90
C LYS A 158 -7.76 -40.37 -19.29
N ALA A 159 -8.58 -39.32 -19.36
CA ALA A 159 -9.08 -38.79 -20.63
C ALA A 159 -7.94 -38.30 -21.54
N LYS A 160 -6.94 -37.61 -20.98
CA LYS A 160 -5.75 -37.18 -21.72
C LYS A 160 -4.92 -38.35 -22.26
N VAL A 161 -4.74 -39.41 -21.47
CA VAL A 161 -4.02 -40.63 -21.91
C VAL A 161 -4.81 -41.34 -22.99
N ALA A 162 -6.12 -41.56 -22.80
CA ALA A 162 -6.98 -42.19 -23.80
C ALA A 162 -6.99 -41.42 -25.14
N PHE A 163 -7.01 -40.09 -25.08
CA PHE A 163 -6.91 -39.24 -26.27
C PHE A 163 -5.56 -39.37 -26.96
N LYS A 164 -4.44 -39.34 -26.22
CA LYS A 164 -3.10 -39.54 -26.79
C LYS A 164 -2.95 -40.91 -27.44
N ASP A 165 -3.45 -41.96 -26.80
CA ASP A 165 -3.43 -43.32 -27.33
C ASP A 165 -4.29 -43.46 -28.58
N GLY A 166 -5.46 -42.80 -28.62
CA GLY A 166 -6.31 -42.74 -29.81
C GLY A 166 -5.61 -42.05 -30.99
N VAL A 167 -4.97 -40.91 -30.75
CA VAL A 167 -4.21 -40.17 -31.77
C VAL A 167 -2.99 -40.96 -32.26
N ALA A 168 -2.27 -41.64 -31.36
CA ALA A 168 -1.14 -42.49 -31.73
C ALA A 168 -1.57 -43.66 -32.61
N ARG A 169 -2.67 -44.35 -32.25
CA ARG A 169 -3.23 -45.46 -33.05
C ARG A 169 -3.75 -45.00 -34.41
N MET A 170 -4.33 -43.79 -34.50
CA MET A 170 -4.71 -43.21 -35.79
C MET A 170 -3.51 -42.87 -36.67
N LYS A 171 -2.41 -42.35 -36.11
CA LYS A 171 -1.17 -42.09 -36.86
C LYS A 171 -0.51 -43.36 -37.41
N VAL A 172 -0.67 -44.49 -36.72
CA VAL A 172 -0.17 -45.80 -37.18
C VAL A 172 -1.03 -46.37 -38.31
N LYS A 173 -2.33 -46.08 -38.36
CA LYS A 173 -3.24 -46.53 -39.45
C LYS A 173 -3.17 -45.68 -40.72
N LEU A 174 -2.53 -44.51 -40.67
CA LEU A 174 -2.39 -43.57 -41.78
C LEU A 174 -0.98 -43.58 -42.42
N LYS A 175 -0.14 -44.56 -42.07
CA LYS A 175 1.12 -44.91 -42.73
C LYS A 175 0.95 -46.25 -43.41
#